data_AF-A0A930ZK00-F1
#
_entry.id   AF-A0A930ZK00-F1
#
_cell.length_a   1.000
_cell.length_b   1.000
_cell.length_c   1.000
_cell.angle_alpha   90.00
_cell.angle_beta   90.00
_cell.angle_gamma   90.00
#
_symmetry.space_group_name_H-M   'P 1'
#
loop_
_entity.id
_entity.type
_entity.pdbx_description
1 polymer ?
#
loop_
_entity_poly.entity_id
_entity_poly.type
_entity_poly.pdbx_seq_one_letter_code
_entity_poly.pdbx_strand_id
1 'polypeptide(L)'
;MGRVVLGMTVSLDGFVNDRNGSVGRLYFDLAELRHTEVLQEDIRNTGAVVMGRRAYAMGDPDSYVDYYEFQVPIFVLTSEPPQKLPKQNERLTFTFVTEGIESAIIQAKAAAGDKDVTVVGGASTAQACLRAGLVDELHLDLMPVLLGESLRLFEHLETLQGLTFTRIFDAPLEAVWKALTEAEALARWWGPRGAQIRVVRLELCPGGVFQYVQQTPGGSQGWGKLVYREVVPQSRLAFVTSFSDAAGGTARNPWNPSWPLEILNVWILEQQDGKTTLTMHGVPINATAQELDTFRSARESVGKGFKGTLDGLETYLSESVYSALVLERVFDAPRSLVFEAWTSPEHMARWWEPKGYTNPICELDARPGGAILIHMTGPDGRVIINKGIFKEIVEPERLVFTTYAFEDEAGNPRLEILNTVIFAEQEGKTRLRL
;
A
#
# COMPACT_ATOMS: atom_id res chain seq x y z
N MET A 1 -5.76 2.94 -25.68
CA MET A 1 -7.07 2.45 -25.18
C MET A 1 -7.63 3.48 -24.22
N GLY A 2 -8.76 4.10 -24.57
CA GLY A 2 -9.36 5.14 -23.74
C GLY A 2 -9.88 4.66 -22.38
N ARG A 3 -9.94 5.58 -21.43
CA ARG A 3 -10.43 5.36 -20.06
C ARG A 3 -11.96 5.36 -20.02
N VAL A 4 -12.55 4.73 -19.02
CA VAL A 4 -13.95 4.92 -18.64
C VAL A 4 -14.03 5.96 -17.54
N VAL A 5 -14.58 7.12 -17.87
CA VAL A 5 -14.74 8.24 -16.95
C VAL A 5 -16.20 8.30 -16.51
N LEU A 6 -16.44 8.23 -15.21
CA LEU A 6 -17.77 8.41 -14.60
C LEU A 6 -17.82 9.80 -13.96
N GLY A 7 -18.60 10.71 -14.53
CA GLY A 7 -18.89 12.02 -13.95
C GLY A 7 -20.22 12.04 -13.22
N MET A 8 -20.27 12.59 -12.00
CA MET A 8 -21.52 12.74 -11.26
C MET A 8 -21.50 13.96 -10.35
N THR A 9 -22.56 14.77 -10.42
CA THR A 9 -22.83 15.80 -9.41
C THR A 9 -23.69 15.25 -8.29
N VAL A 10 -23.30 15.49 -7.04
CA VAL A 10 -23.96 14.98 -5.83
C VAL A 10 -24.14 16.08 -4.78
N SER A 11 -25.16 15.94 -3.94
CA SER A 11 -25.33 16.76 -2.73
C SER A 11 -24.32 16.37 -1.63
N LEU A 12 -24.18 17.20 -0.59
CA LEU A 12 -23.30 16.92 0.57
C LEU A 12 -23.64 15.61 1.29
N ASP A 13 -24.90 15.20 1.26
CA ASP A 13 -25.42 13.95 1.81
C ASP A 13 -25.49 12.79 0.79
N GLY A 14 -24.89 12.97 -0.39
CA GLY A 14 -24.60 11.91 -1.36
C GLY A 14 -25.73 11.54 -2.32
N PHE A 15 -26.75 12.40 -2.48
CA PHE A 15 -27.88 12.18 -3.37
C PHE A 15 -27.68 12.82 -4.74
N VAL A 16 -28.19 12.18 -5.79
CA VAL A 16 -28.11 12.67 -7.19
C VAL A 16 -29.38 13.37 -7.68
N ASN A 17 -30.45 13.36 -6.88
CA ASN A 17 -31.69 14.07 -7.15
C ASN A 17 -32.49 14.26 -5.86
N ASP A 18 -33.45 15.18 -5.89
CA ASP A 18 -34.39 15.36 -4.78
C ASP A 18 -35.50 14.28 -4.77
N ARG A 19 -36.36 14.33 -3.75
CA ARG A 19 -37.53 13.44 -3.59
C ARG A 19 -38.52 13.42 -4.76
N ASN A 20 -38.52 14.45 -5.60
CA ASN A 20 -39.37 14.54 -6.78
C ASN A 20 -38.65 14.02 -8.05
N GLY A 21 -37.41 13.55 -7.90
CA GLY A 21 -36.54 13.14 -9.00
C GLY A 21 -35.88 14.30 -9.73
N SER A 22 -35.97 15.54 -9.21
CA SER A 22 -35.38 16.72 -9.83
C SER A 22 -33.89 16.83 -9.52
N VAL A 23 -33.12 17.21 -10.53
CA VAL A 23 -31.68 17.51 -10.42
C VAL A 23 -31.39 19.00 -10.33
N GLY A 24 -32.40 19.87 -10.42
CA GLY A 24 -32.19 21.33 -10.57
C GLY A 24 -31.45 21.99 -9.40
N ARG A 25 -31.54 21.45 -8.19
CA ARG A 25 -30.77 21.94 -7.02
C ARG A 25 -29.28 21.59 -7.09
N LEU A 26 -28.90 20.62 -7.92
CA LEU A 26 -27.51 20.24 -8.18
C LEU A 26 -26.92 21.00 -9.35
N TYR A 27 -27.76 21.43 -10.31
CA TYR A 27 -27.33 22.17 -11.49
C TYR A 27 -28.05 23.51 -11.54
N PHE A 28 -27.64 24.43 -10.67
CA PHE A 28 -28.27 25.75 -10.52
C PHE A 28 -28.10 26.60 -11.80
N ASP A 29 -27.02 26.40 -12.56
CA ASP A 29 -26.81 27.00 -13.87
C ASP A 29 -26.11 26.03 -14.85
N LEU A 30 -26.90 25.26 -15.59
CA LEU A 30 -26.40 24.36 -16.65
C LEU A 30 -25.71 25.12 -17.79
N ALA A 31 -26.10 26.37 -18.04
CA ALA A 31 -25.49 27.16 -19.11
C ALA A 31 -24.07 27.57 -18.72
N GLU A 32 -23.85 27.97 -17.47
CA GLU A 32 -22.52 28.28 -16.95
C GLU A 32 -21.61 27.05 -16.92
N LEU A 33 -22.13 25.88 -16.51
CA LEU A 33 -21.38 24.62 -16.51
C LEU A 33 -20.79 24.30 -17.89
N ARG A 34 -21.56 24.52 -18.97
CA ARG A 34 -21.13 24.33 -20.37
C ARG A 34 -19.92 25.16 -20.77
N HIS A 35 -19.61 26.23 -20.05
CA HIS A 35 -18.48 27.11 -20.33
C HIS A 35 -17.26 26.85 -19.43
N THR A 36 -17.36 25.92 -18.48
CA THR A 36 -16.23 25.55 -17.62
C THR A 36 -15.14 24.79 -18.38
N GLU A 37 -13.87 25.00 -18.01
CA GLU A 37 -12.76 24.29 -18.64
C GLU A 37 -12.87 22.78 -18.44
N VAL A 38 -13.40 22.34 -17.29
CA VAL A 38 -13.61 20.92 -16.96
C VAL A 38 -14.53 20.26 -18.00
N LEU A 39 -15.73 20.81 -18.23
CA LEU A 39 -16.65 20.22 -19.20
C LEU A 39 -16.13 20.37 -20.64
N GLN A 40 -15.42 21.45 -20.97
CA GLN A 40 -14.79 21.61 -22.29
C GLN A 40 -13.68 20.58 -22.53
N GLU A 41 -12.92 20.23 -21.50
CA GLU A 41 -11.92 19.18 -21.56
C GLU A 41 -12.56 17.80 -21.76
N ASP A 42 -13.62 17.49 -21.00
CA ASP A 42 -14.40 16.26 -21.18
C ASP A 42 -14.91 16.15 -22.61
N ILE A 43 -15.57 17.19 -23.15
CA ILE A 43 -16.09 17.19 -24.53
C ILE A 43 -14.98 16.89 -25.56
N ARG A 44 -13.76 17.41 -25.37
CA ARG A 44 -12.63 17.16 -26.27
C ARG A 44 -12.14 15.72 -26.21
N ASN A 45 -12.11 15.16 -25.00
CA ASN A 45 -11.52 13.86 -24.70
C ASN A 45 -12.48 12.68 -24.90
N THR A 46 -13.80 12.91 -24.81
CA THR A 46 -14.81 11.87 -25.02
C THR A 46 -14.85 11.41 -26.47
N GLY A 47 -14.81 10.09 -26.67
CA GLY A 47 -14.99 9.41 -27.96
C GLY A 47 -16.31 8.64 -28.06
N ALA A 48 -16.91 8.25 -26.94
CA ALA A 48 -18.24 7.66 -26.88
C ALA A 48 -18.89 7.92 -25.51
N VAL A 49 -20.22 7.87 -25.47
CA VAL A 49 -20.99 8.01 -24.23
C VAL A 49 -21.74 6.72 -23.92
N VAL A 50 -21.71 6.26 -22.67
CA VAL A 50 -22.65 5.26 -22.16
C VAL A 50 -23.71 5.96 -21.32
N MET A 51 -24.98 5.81 -21.70
CA MET A 51 -26.08 6.56 -21.13
C MET A 51 -27.16 5.69 -20.51
N GLY A 52 -27.67 6.06 -19.33
CA GLY A 52 -28.83 5.39 -18.75
C GLY A 52 -30.15 5.79 -19.42
N ARG A 53 -31.10 4.85 -19.57
CA ARG A 53 -32.43 5.09 -20.17
C ARG A 53 -33.17 6.31 -19.62
N ARG A 54 -33.11 6.56 -18.31
CA ARG A 54 -33.77 7.71 -17.67
C ARG A 54 -33.13 9.04 -18.09
N ALA A 55 -31.80 9.10 -18.14
CA ALA A 55 -31.09 10.30 -18.59
C ALA A 55 -31.43 10.60 -20.05
N TYR A 56 -31.40 9.58 -20.92
CA TYR A 56 -31.85 9.69 -22.30
C TYR A 56 -33.29 10.24 -22.43
N ALA A 57 -34.18 9.87 -21.50
CA ALA A 57 -35.59 10.28 -21.52
C ALA A 57 -35.87 11.66 -20.87
N MET A 58 -34.87 12.35 -20.31
CA MET A 58 -35.06 13.65 -19.64
C MET A 58 -35.38 14.80 -20.61
N GLY A 59 -34.99 14.67 -21.87
CA GLY A 59 -35.24 15.64 -22.93
C GLY A 59 -35.83 14.98 -24.17
N ASP A 60 -36.18 15.78 -25.18
CA ASP A 60 -36.57 15.27 -26.49
C ASP A 60 -35.36 14.61 -27.17
N PRO A 61 -35.38 13.29 -27.45
CA PRO A 61 -34.25 12.61 -28.09
C PRO A 61 -33.85 13.21 -29.44
N ASP A 62 -34.79 13.78 -30.20
CA ASP A 62 -34.48 14.41 -31.48
C ASP A 62 -33.67 15.71 -31.33
N SER A 63 -33.68 16.34 -30.15
CA SER A 63 -32.94 17.56 -29.85
C SER A 63 -31.45 17.33 -29.59
N TYR A 64 -31.04 16.08 -29.33
CA TYR A 64 -29.65 15.75 -28.99
C TYR A 64 -28.68 16.07 -30.13
N VAL A 65 -29.15 15.89 -31.36
CA VAL A 65 -28.38 16.15 -32.58
C VAL A 65 -27.97 17.62 -32.71
N ASP A 66 -28.74 18.53 -32.09
CA ASP A 66 -28.55 19.98 -32.19
C ASP A 66 -27.94 20.57 -30.91
N TYR A 67 -28.28 20.05 -29.73
CA TYR A 67 -28.03 20.74 -28.45
C TYR A 67 -27.27 19.94 -27.40
N TYR A 68 -27.01 18.65 -27.62
CA TYR A 68 -26.28 17.84 -26.66
C TYR A 68 -24.77 18.11 -26.77
N GLU A 69 -24.13 18.38 -25.64
CA GLU A 69 -22.71 18.71 -25.54
C GLU A 69 -21.78 17.65 -26.15
N PHE A 70 -22.09 16.36 -25.97
CA PHE A 70 -21.29 15.26 -26.50
C PHE A 70 -21.79 14.81 -27.87
N GLN A 71 -21.20 15.37 -28.92
CA GLN A 71 -21.48 14.99 -30.32
C GLN A 71 -20.64 13.77 -30.74
N VAL A 72 -20.96 12.61 -30.15
CA VAL A 72 -20.26 11.32 -30.31
C VAL A 72 -21.25 10.14 -30.31
N PRO A 73 -20.84 8.89 -30.64
CA PRO A 73 -21.70 7.72 -30.48
C PRO A 73 -22.20 7.53 -29.04
N ILE A 74 -23.51 7.32 -28.87
CA ILE A 74 -24.20 7.17 -27.58
C ILE A 74 -24.77 5.76 -27.45
N PHE A 75 -24.33 5.03 -26.44
CA PHE A 75 -24.78 3.69 -26.09
C PHE A 75 -25.77 3.77 -24.93
N VAL A 76 -27.07 3.64 -25.22
CA VAL A 76 -28.15 3.79 -24.24
C VAL A 76 -28.46 2.42 -23.62
N LEU A 77 -28.16 2.25 -22.34
CA LEU A 77 -28.52 1.07 -21.57
C LEU A 77 -30.03 1.06 -21.30
N THR A 78 -30.74 0.07 -21.83
CA THR A 78 -32.20 -0.07 -21.70
C THR A 78 -32.63 -1.53 -21.80
N SER A 79 -33.71 -1.92 -21.11
CA SER A 79 -34.38 -3.21 -21.35
C SER A 79 -35.36 -3.14 -22.52
N GLU A 80 -35.83 -1.94 -22.87
CA GLU A 80 -36.84 -1.71 -23.89
C GLU A 80 -36.34 -0.61 -24.85
N PRO A 81 -35.80 -1.01 -26.03
CA PRO A 81 -35.44 -0.07 -27.08
C PRO A 81 -36.66 0.70 -27.62
N PRO A 82 -36.52 1.97 -28.05
CA PRO A 82 -37.62 2.72 -28.62
C PRO A 82 -38.04 2.14 -29.99
N GLN A 83 -39.34 2.18 -30.28
CA GLN A 83 -39.87 1.74 -31.58
C GLN A 83 -39.42 2.64 -32.74
N LYS A 84 -39.23 3.93 -32.46
CA LYS A 84 -38.72 4.92 -33.41
C LYS A 84 -37.35 5.40 -32.95
N LEU A 85 -36.36 5.28 -33.83
CA LEU A 85 -35.03 5.82 -33.58
C LEU A 85 -35.07 7.36 -33.59
N PRO A 86 -34.35 8.02 -32.68
CA PRO A 86 -34.18 9.47 -32.70
C PRO A 86 -33.36 9.93 -33.90
N LYS A 87 -33.42 11.23 -34.21
CA LYS A 87 -32.52 11.86 -35.18
C LYS A 87 -31.05 11.62 -34.84
N GLN A 88 -30.25 11.45 -35.87
CA GLN A 88 -28.81 11.20 -35.80
C GLN A 88 -28.09 12.08 -36.82
N ASN A 89 -26.79 12.30 -36.62
CA ASN A 89 -25.91 12.95 -37.59
C ASN A 89 -24.63 12.13 -37.77
N GLU A 90 -23.65 12.64 -38.53
CA GLU A 90 -22.40 11.92 -38.81
C GLU A 90 -21.57 11.61 -37.57
N ARG A 91 -21.72 12.37 -36.48
CA ARG A 91 -20.94 12.23 -35.25
C ARG A 91 -21.74 11.64 -34.08
N LEU A 92 -23.03 11.97 -33.98
CA LEU A 92 -23.94 11.53 -32.92
C LEU A 92 -24.88 10.47 -33.46
N THR A 93 -24.67 9.24 -33.00
CA THR A 93 -25.49 8.06 -33.30
C THR A 93 -26.00 7.44 -32.00
N PHE A 94 -27.07 6.66 -32.08
CA PHE A 94 -27.61 5.95 -30.91
C PHE A 94 -27.56 4.44 -31.13
N THR A 95 -27.05 3.73 -30.12
CA THR A 95 -27.10 2.26 -30.02
C THR A 95 -27.80 1.90 -28.71
N PHE A 96 -28.89 1.14 -28.78
CA PHE A 96 -29.63 0.70 -27.59
C PHE A 96 -29.12 -0.67 -27.16
N VAL A 97 -28.51 -0.74 -25.98
CA VAL A 97 -27.86 -1.94 -25.47
C VAL A 97 -28.75 -2.59 -24.41
N THR A 98 -29.11 -3.86 -24.62
CA THR A 98 -30.01 -4.63 -23.75
C THR A 98 -29.29 -5.72 -22.96
N GLU A 99 -28.04 -6.00 -23.32
CA GLU A 99 -27.23 -7.10 -22.78
C GLU A 99 -26.53 -6.77 -21.45
N GLY A 100 -26.64 -5.54 -20.97
CA GLY A 100 -26.06 -5.10 -19.70
C GLY A 100 -24.96 -4.05 -19.84
N ILE A 101 -24.43 -3.61 -18.68
CA ILE A 101 -23.49 -2.48 -18.61
C ILE A 101 -22.10 -2.85 -19.16
N GLU A 102 -21.66 -4.08 -18.96
CA GLU A 102 -20.40 -4.61 -19.49
C GLU A 102 -20.39 -4.55 -21.02
N SER A 103 -21.48 -5.02 -21.65
CA SER A 103 -21.66 -4.96 -23.11
C SER A 103 -21.64 -3.52 -23.62
N ALA A 104 -22.35 -2.61 -22.93
CA ALA A 104 -22.38 -1.20 -23.32
C ALA A 104 -20.99 -0.56 -23.28
N ILE A 105 -20.20 -0.83 -22.23
CA ILE A 105 -18.83 -0.31 -22.10
C ILE A 105 -17.90 -0.91 -23.17
N ILE A 106 -18.01 -2.21 -23.47
CA ILE A 106 -17.21 -2.85 -24.52
C ILE A 106 -17.48 -2.22 -25.88
N GLN A 107 -18.76 -2.06 -26.24
CA GLN A 107 -19.16 -1.44 -27.51
C GLN A 107 -18.74 0.03 -27.58
N ALA A 108 -18.89 0.77 -26.48
CA ALA A 108 -18.46 2.16 -26.40
C ALA A 108 -16.94 2.31 -26.52
N LYS A 109 -16.14 1.45 -25.88
CA LYS A 109 -14.67 1.45 -26.04
C LYS A 109 -14.27 1.18 -27.49
N ALA A 110 -14.94 0.25 -28.16
CA ALA A 110 -14.68 -0.03 -29.57
C ALA A 110 -14.97 1.19 -30.47
N ALA A 111 -16.04 1.94 -30.19
CA ALA A 111 -16.39 3.15 -30.93
C ALA A 111 -15.50 4.36 -30.60
N ALA A 112 -15.05 4.48 -29.35
CA ALA A 112 -14.23 5.60 -28.88
C ALA A 112 -12.77 5.53 -29.37
N GLY A 113 -12.26 4.32 -29.63
CA GLY A 113 -10.86 4.12 -30.03
C GLY A 113 -9.89 4.48 -28.89
N ASP A 114 -9.04 5.49 -29.12
CA ASP A 114 -8.09 5.97 -28.12
C ASP A 114 -8.65 7.08 -27.20
N LYS A 115 -9.86 7.57 -27.50
CA LYS A 115 -10.56 8.57 -26.69
C LYS A 115 -11.35 7.92 -25.54
N ASP A 116 -11.69 8.72 -24.55
CA ASP A 116 -12.35 8.25 -23.33
C ASP A 116 -13.82 7.89 -23.59
N VAL A 117 -14.33 6.92 -22.82
CA VAL A 117 -15.76 6.60 -22.72
C VAL A 117 -16.32 7.31 -21.50
N THR A 118 -17.24 8.25 -21.72
CA THR A 118 -17.88 8.99 -20.63
C THR A 118 -19.21 8.34 -20.25
N VAL A 119 -19.38 8.00 -18.98
CA VAL A 119 -20.63 7.45 -18.44
C VAL A 119 -21.51 8.60 -17.98
N VAL A 120 -22.63 8.80 -18.68
CA VAL A 120 -23.61 9.87 -18.39
C VAL A 120 -24.92 9.23 -17.97
N GLY A 121 -25.30 9.30 -16.70
CA GLY A 121 -26.53 8.65 -16.25
C GLY A 121 -26.92 8.98 -14.84
N GLY A 122 -28.09 8.48 -14.42
CA GLY A 122 -28.50 8.54 -13.02
C GLY A 122 -27.74 7.53 -12.15
N ALA A 123 -28.00 7.57 -10.84
CA ALA A 123 -27.35 6.71 -9.84
C ALA A 123 -27.30 5.23 -10.24
N SER A 124 -28.35 4.68 -10.87
CA SER A 124 -28.39 3.25 -11.23
C SER A 124 -27.31 2.84 -12.24
N THR A 125 -27.05 3.67 -13.27
CA THR A 125 -26.00 3.39 -14.27
C THR A 125 -24.63 3.56 -13.65
N ALA A 126 -24.43 4.62 -12.86
CA ALA A 126 -23.20 4.86 -12.13
C ALA A 126 -22.86 3.71 -11.18
N GLN A 127 -23.82 3.30 -10.35
CA GLN A 127 -23.69 2.15 -9.45
C GLN A 127 -23.41 0.85 -10.21
N ALA A 128 -24.05 0.62 -11.36
CA ALA A 128 -23.80 -0.56 -12.18
C ALA A 128 -22.34 -0.58 -12.68
N CYS A 129 -21.83 0.54 -13.19
CA CYS A 129 -20.41 0.66 -13.60
C CYS A 129 -19.45 0.44 -12.42
N LEU A 130 -19.74 1.07 -11.27
CA LEU A 130 -18.91 0.97 -10.07
C LEU A 130 -18.87 -0.47 -9.53
N ARG A 131 -20.01 -1.14 -9.40
CA ARG A 131 -20.09 -2.54 -8.94
C ARG A 131 -19.38 -3.52 -9.87
N ALA A 132 -19.43 -3.25 -11.18
CA ALA A 132 -18.77 -4.06 -12.19
C ALA A 132 -17.26 -3.76 -12.31
N GLY A 133 -16.73 -2.78 -11.57
CA GLY A 133 -15.32 -2.39 -11.64
C GLY A 133 -14.92 -1.81 -13.00
N LEU A 134 -15.87 -1.24 -13.74
CA LEU A 134 -15.68 -0.77 -15.11
C LEU A 134 -15.19 0.68 -15.21
N VAL A 135 -15.13 1.40 -14.08
CA VAL A 135 -14.77 2.82 -14.02
C VAL A 135 -13.27 2.95 -13.77
N ASP A 136 -12.57 3.61 -14.69
CA ASP A 136 -11.13 3.90 -14.58
C ASP A 136 -10.91 5.21 -13.78
N GLU A 137 -11.82 6.18 -13.92
CA GLU A 137 -11.74 7.49 -13.28
C GLU A 137 -13.13 7.99 -12.84
N LEU A 138 -13.24 8.53 -11.62
CA LEU A 138 -14.47 9.04 -11.03
C LEU A 138 -14.34 10.54 -10.76
N HIS A 139 -15.13 11.35 -11.46
CA HIS A 139 -15.26 12.78 -11.22
C HIS A 139 -16.53 13.05 -10.39
N LEU A 140 -16.36 13.70 -9.25
CA LEU A 140 -17.44 14.01 -8.31
C LEU A 140 -17.53 15.51 -8.08
N ASP A 141 -18.61 16.10 -8.57
CA ASP A 141 -18.93 17.50 -8.26
C ASP A 141 -19.80 17.54 -7.02
N LEU A 142 -19.25 18.08 -5.93
CA LEU A 142 -19.95 18.17 -4.65
C LEU A 142 -20.66 19.52 -4.52
N MET A 143 -21.99 19.50 -4.55
CA MET A 143 -22.81 20.69 -4.38
C MET A 143 -23.11 20.93 -2.90
N PRO A 144 -22.94 22.16 -2.38
CA PRO A 144 -23.11 22.50 -0.97
C PRO A 144 -24.59 22.59 -0.55
N VAL A 145 -25.39 21.59 -0.92
CA VAL A 145 -26.82 21.45 -0.62
C VAL A 145 -27.07 20.10 0.06
N LEU A 146 -28.12 20.03 0.87
CA LEU A 146 -28.66 18.78 1.40
C LEU A 146 -29.99 18.47 0.70
N LEU A 147 -30.14 17.24 0.22
CA LEU A 147 -31.36 16.75 -0.46
C LEU A 147 -32.20 15.84 0.44
N GLY A 148 -31.59 15.18 1.42
CA GLY A 148 -32.22 14.46 2.52
C GLY A 148 -32.66 13.03 2.20
N GLU A 149 -33.20 12.80 1.01
CA GLU A 149 -33.78 11.52 0.58
C GLU A 149 -33.80 11.41 -0.95
N SER A 150 -34.01 10.18 -1.48
CA SER A 150 -34.01 9.75 -2.90
C SER A 150 -32.79 8.88 -3.28
N LEU A 151 -32.28 8.97 -4.51
CA LEU A 151 -31.24 8.10 -5.05
C LEU A 151 -29.84 8.55 -4.57
N ARG A 152 -29.18 7.70 -3.78
CA ARG A 152 -27.79 7.93 -3.36
C ARG A 152 -26.81 7.34 -4.37
N LEU A 153 -25.74 8.07 -4.69
CA LEU A 153 -24.73 7.56 -5.62
C LEU A 153 -24.04 6.30 -5.10
N PHE A 154 -23.68 6.28 -3.82
CA PHE A 154 -22.87 5.22 -3.20
C PHE A 154 -23.69 4.16 -2.46
N GLU A 155 -24.97 4.03 -2.77
CA GLU A 155 -25.83 3.00 -2.18
C GLU A 155 -25.65 1.66 -2.90
N HIS A 156 -25.81 0.55 -2.16
CA HIS A 156 -25.67 -0.80 -2.67
C HIS A 156 -24.27 -1.11 -3.27
N LEU A 157 -23.25 -0.37 -2.83
CA LEU A 157 -21.85 -0.56 -3.18
C LEU A 157 -21.07 -1.32 -2.09
N GLU A 158 -21.76 -2.07 -1.23
CA GLU A 158 -21.11 -2.91 -0.20
C GLU A 158 -20.16 -3.95 -0.85
N THR A 159 -20.38 -4.24 -2.12
CA THR A 159 -19.53 -5.08 -2.96
C THR A 159 -18.14 -4.49 -3.25
N LEU A 160 -17.94 -3.18 -3.07
CA LEU A 160 -16.62 -2.52 -3.11
C LEU A 160 -15.87 -2.61 -1.77
N GLN A 161 -16.49 -3.16 -0.71
CA GLN A 161 -15.81 -3.33 0.56
C GLN A 161 -14.73 -4.41 0.46
N GLY A 162 -13.49 -3.97 0.43
CA GLY A 162 -12.33 -4.82 0.58
C GLY A 162 -12.23 -5.47 1.97
N LEU A 163 -11.12 -6.16 2.18
CA LEU A 163 -10.66 -6.60 3.49
C LEU A 163 -10.14 -5.39 4.26
N THR A 164 -10.56 -5.21 5.51
CA THR A 164 -9.94 -4.23 6.43
C THR A 164 -9.61 -4.92 7.74
N PHE A 165 -8.36 -4.78 8.18
CA PHE A 165 -7.91 -5.28 9.48
C PHE A 165 -6.97 -4.29 10.14
N THR A 166 -7.03 -4.24 11.46
CA THR A 166 -6.08 -3.51 12.29
C THR A 166 -5.40 -4.49 13.24
N ARG A 167 -4.09 -4.33 13.39
CA ARG A 167 -3.25 -5.05 14.36
C ARG A 167 -2.37 -4.06 15.09
N ILE A 168 -2.18 -4.29 16.39
CA ILE A 168 -1.27 -3.51 17.21
C ILE A 168 -0.14 -4.46 17.60
N PHE A 169 1.08 -4.09 17.27
CA PHE A 169 2.28 -4.81 17.67
C PHE A 169 2.94 -4.10 18.84
N ASP A 170 3.36 -4.87 19.85
CA ASP A 170 4.17 -4.39 20.96
C ASP A 170 5.64 -4.22 20.54
N ALA A 171 5.85 -3.38 19.53
CA ALA A 171 7.16 -3.12 18.92
C ALA A 171 7.19 -1.69 18.36
N PRO A 172 8.36 -1.03 18.36
CA PRO A 172 8.52 0.29 17.78
C PRO A 172 8.39 0.25 16.25
N LEU A 173 7.99 1.37 15.65
CA LEU A 173 7.69 1.49 14.23
C LEU A 173 8.87 1.10 13.33
N GLU A 174 10.10 1.44 13.75
CA GLU A 174 11.31 1.06 13.02
C GLU A 174 11.47 -0.46 12.94
N ALA A 175 11.20 -1.19 14.01
CA ALA A 175 11.32 -2.65 14.03
C ALA A 175 10.24 -3.29 13.16
N VAL A 176 9.01 -2.80 13.22
CA VAL A 176 7.94 -3.25 12.32
C VAL A 176 8.30 -2.94 10.88
N TRP A 177 8.77 -1.72 10.57
CA TRP A 177 9.16 -1.34 9.22
C TRP A 177 10.25 -2.26 8.65
N LYS A 178 11.33 -2.52 9.39
CA LYS A 178 12.37 -3.48 8.97
C LYS A 178 11.81 -4.87 8.75
N ALA A 179 10.94 -5.34 9.65
CA ALA A 179 10.30 -6.65 9.50
C ALA A 179 9.48 -6.78 8.20
N LEU A 180 8.90 -5.68 7.72
CA LEU A 180 8.11 -5.64 6.48
C LEU A 180 8.94 -5.41 5.22
N THR A 181 10.19 -4.97 5.33
CA THR A 181 10.96 -4.42 4.21
C THR A 181 12.35 -5.04 4.03
N GLU A 182 12.80 -5.90 4.94
CA GLU A 182 14.06 -6.64 4.82
C GLU A 182 13.81 -8.09 4.41
N ALA A 183 14.63 -8.60 3.48
CA ALA A 183 14.45 -9.92 2.91
C ALA A 183 14.62 -11.03 3.96
N GLU A 184 15.59 -10.88 4.86
CA GLU A 184 15.88 -11.80 5.95
C GLU A 184 14.71 -11.87 6.94
N ALA A 185 14.08 -10.74 7.23
CA ALA A 185 12.91 -10.70 8.10
C ALA A 185 11.70 -11.36 7.43
N LEU A 186 11.38 -10.97 6.20
CA LEU A 186 10.28 -11.56 5.42
C LEU A 186 10.42 -13.07 5.25
N ALA A 187 11.65 -13.59 5.06
CA ALA A 187 11.91 -15.02 4.98
C ALA A 187 11.51 -15.80 6.25
N ARG A 188 11.48 -15.13 7.42
CA ARG A 188 11.22 -15.78 8.72
C ARG A 188 9.74 -15.81 9.11
N TRP A 189 8.95 -14.83 8.69
CA TRP A 189 7.56 -14.70 9.16
C TRP A 189 6.50 -14.65 8.06
N TRP A 190 6.86 -14.25 6.83
CA TRP A 190 5.87 -14.06 5.76
C TRP A 190 5.16 -15.37 5.40
N GLY A 191 3.94 -15.27 4.88
CA GLY A 191 3.18 -16.42 4.38
C GLY A 191 2.37 -17.17 5.46
N PRO A 192 1.81 -18.34 5.11
CA PRO A 192 0.97 -19.12 6.02
C PRO A 192 1.79 -19.69 7.18
N ARG A 193 1.16 -19.83 8.35
CA ARG A 193 1.79 -20.42 9.54
C ARG A 193 2.41 -21.80 9.20
N GLY A 194 3.70 -21.95 9.50
CA GLY A 194 4.46 -23.18 9.27
C GLY A 194 5.00 -23.36 7.85
N ALA A 195 4.71 -22.46 6.92
CA ALA A 195 5.36 -22.45 5.61
C ALA A 195 6.79 -21.92 5.74
N GLN A 196 7.73 -22.50 4.98
CA GLN A 196 9.06 -21.93 4.80
C GLN A 196 9.04 -20.98 3.60
N ILE A 197 9.53 -19.76 3.81
CA ILE A 197 9.66 -18.76 2.75
C ILE A 197 11.11 -18.65 2.32
N ARG A 198 11.34 -18.66 1.01
CA ARG A 198 12.60 -18.25 0.43
C ARG A 198 12.36 -17.03 -0.45
N VAL A 199 13.01 -15.93 -0.09
CA VAL A 199 13.01 -14.70 -0.89
C VAL A 199 13.87 -14.93 -2.14
N VAL A 200 13.29 -14.65 -3.30
CA VAL A 200 13.98 -14.75 -4.60
C VAL A 200 14.57 -13.41 -4.98
N ARG A 201 13.81 -12.32 -4.77
CA ARG A 201 14.25 -10.93 -4.93
C ARG A 201 13.35 -10.01 -4.13
N LEU A 202 13.89 -8.85 -3.76
CA LEU A 202 13.19 -7.78 -3.08
C LEU A 202 13.73 -6.43 -3.56
N GLU A 203 12.87 -5.66 -4.22
CA GLU A 203 13.17 -4.31 -4.72
C GLU A 203 12.17 -3.34 -4.07
N LEU A 204 12.59 -2.68 -2.99
CA LEU A 204 11.72 -1.80 -2.20
C LEU A 204 11.63 -0.39 -2.81
N CYS A 205 10.94 -0.26 -3.93
CA CYS A 205 10.65 1.02 -4.58
C CYS A 205 9.36 0.92 -5.39
N PRO A 206 8.68 2.02 -5.74
CA PRO A 206 7.55 2.00 -6.67
C PRO A 206 7.92 1.30 -7.99
N GLY A 207 7.14 0.28 -8.36
CA GLY A 207 7.40 -0.61 -9.50
C GLY A 207 8.27 -1.83 -9.19
N GLY A 208 8.99 -1.82 -8.07
CA GLY A 208 9.85 -2.93 -7.62
C GLY A 208 9.05 -4.15 -7.18
N VAL A 209 9.71 -5.31 -7.23
CA VAL A 209 9.09 -6.61 -6.96
C VAL A 209 9.67 -7.27 -5.71
N PHE A 210 8.79 -7.79 -4.85
CA PHE A 210 9.13 -8.85 -3.90
C PHE A 210 8.59 -10.17 -4.43
N GLN A 211 9.47 -11.09 -4.76
CA GLN A 211 9.12 -12.42 -5.25
C GLN A 211 9.65 -13.48 -4.30
N TYR A 212 8.82 -14.47 -4.01
CA TYR A 212 9.16 -15.52 -3.06
C TYR A 212 8.58 -16.87 -3.51
N VAL A 213 9.23 -17.93 -3.04
CA VAL A 213 8.64 -19.27 -3.05
C VAL A 213 8.28 -19.64 -1.62
N GLN A 214 7.06 -20.13 -1.43
CA GLN A 214 6.61 -20.73 -0.19
C GLN A 214 6.60 -22.25 -0.35
N GLN A 215 7.06 -22.95 0.68
CA GLN A 215 6.97 -24.40 0.77
C GLN A 215 6.16 -24.76 2.01
N THR A 216 5.07 -25.51 1.81
CA THR A 216 4.26 -25.99 2.94
C THR A 216 4.96 -27.15 3.65
N PRO A 217 4.60 -27.46 4.91
CA PRO A 217 5.14 -28.63 5.62
C PRO A 217 4.96 -29.96 4.87
N GLY A 218 3.94 -30.07 4.01
CA GLY A 218 3.69 -31.24 3.17
C GLY A 218 4.55 -31.31 1.90
N GLY A 219 5.46 -30.36 1.67
CA GLY A 219 6.39 -30.33 0.54
C GLY A 219 5.85 -29.63 -0.72
N SER A 220 4.58 -29.22 -0.76
CA SER A 220 4.03 -28.48 -1.89
C SER A 220 4.62 -27.07 -1.96
N GLN A 221 5.01 -26.65 -3.16
CA GLN A 221 5.54 -25.31 -3.41
C GLN A 221 4.49 -24.41 -4.08
N GLY A 222 4.49 -23.15 -3.69
CA GLY A 222 3.70 -22.09 -4.30
C GLY A 222 4.57 -20.86 -4.54
N TRP A 223 4.35 -20.18 -5.65
CA TRP A 223 5.09 -18.97 -6.02
C TRP A 223 4.18 -17.75 -5.88
N GLY A 224 4.70 -16.73 -5.21
CA GLY A 224 4.00 -15.49 -4.97
C GLY A 224 4.87 -14.30 -5.31
N LYS A 225 4.23 -13.21 -5.67
CA LYS A 225 4.88 -11.92 -5.79
C LYS A 225 4.00 -10.80 -5.29
N LEU A 226 4.64 -9.71 -4.91
CA LEU A 226 4.01 -8.40 -4.83
C LEU A 226 4.80 -7.37 -5.64
N VAL A 227 4.07 -6.42 -6.21
CA VAL A 227 4.62 -5.29 -6.94
C VAL A 227 4.27 -4.03 -6.17
N TYR A 228 5.28 -3.31 -5.69
CA TYR A 228 5.08 -2.07 -4.94
C TYR A 228 4.51 -0.98 -5.85
N ARG A 229 3.45 -0.33 -5.40
CA ARG A 229 2.86 0.87 -6.01
C ARG A 229 3.33 2.13 -5.32
N GLU A 230 3.49 2.06 -4.00
CA GLU A 230 3.87 3.18 -3.16
C GLU A 230 4.71 2.66 -1.98
N VAL A 231 5.79 3.37 -1.67
CA VAL A 231 6.65 3.10 -0.53
C VAL A 231 6.92 4.44 0.17
N VAL A 232 6.30 4.65 1.32
CA VAL A 232 6.56 5.80 2.19
C VAL A 232 7.21 5.27 3.48
N PRO A 233 8.53 5.52 3.67
CA PRO A 233 9.27 5.01 4.82
C PRO A 233 8.55 5.23 6.14
N GLN A 234 8.44 4.16 6.93
CA GLN A 234 7.83 4.16 8.27
C GLN A 234 6.40 4.71 8.33
N SER A 235 5.64 4.66 7.24
CA SER A 235 4.27 5.17 7.23
C SER A 235 3.34 4.33 6.38
N ARG A 236 3.74 3.98 5.15
CA ARG A 236 2.81 3.41 4.18
C ARG A 236 3.47 2.51 3.16
N LEU A 237 2.83 1.39 2.87
CA LEU A 237 3.15 0.50 1.75
C LEU A 237 1.88 0.22 0.96
N ALA A 238 1.86 0.54 -0.33
CA ALA A 238 0.82 0.07 -1.24
C ALA A 238 1.45 -0.92 -2.24
N PHE A 239 0.87 -2.10 -2.41
CA PHE A 239 1.40 -3.13 -3.29
C PHE A 239 0.31 -4.03 -3.85
N VAL A 240 0.51 -4.54 -5.05
CA VAL A 240 -0.38 -5.51 -5.69
C VAL A 240 0.17 -6.91 -5.44
N THR A 241 -0.62 -7.78 -4.85
CA THR A 241 -0.26 -9.19 -4.61
C THR A 241 -0.85 -10.08 -5.70
N SER A 242 -0.03 -11.02 -6.20
CA SER A 242 -0.42 -12.03 -7.18
C SER A 242 0.29 -13.35 -6.92
N PHE A 243 -0.30 -14.45 -7.41
CA PHE A 243 0.48 -15.67 -7.65
C PHE A 243 1.45 -15.43 -8.81
N SER A 244 2.58 -16.12 -8.80
CA SER A 244 3.54 -16.04 -9.89
C SER A 244 3.96 -17.43 -10.39
N ASP A 245 4.66 -17.46 -11.51
CA ASP A 245 5.52 -18.59 -11.86
C ASP A 245 6.94 -18.39 -11.30
N ALA A 246 7.84 -19.33 -11.60
CA ALA A 246 9.24 -19.27 -11.19
C ALA A 246 10.02 -18.11 -11.85
N ALA A 247 9.59 -17.66 -13.03
CA ALA A 247 10.18 -16.52 -13.74
C ALA A 247 9.65 -15.16 -13.25
N GLY A 248 8.62 -15.17 -12.40
CA GLY A 248 7.97 -13.96 -11.86
C GLY A 248 6.80 -13.44 -12.70
N GLY A 249 6.38 -14.18 -13.73
CA GLY A 249 5.15 -13.90 -14.49
C GLY A 249 3.92 -14.03 -13.59
N THR A 250 2.90 -13.20 -13.79
CA THR A 250 1.63 -13.31 -13.04
C THR A 250 0.92 -14.60 -13.42
N ALA A 251 0.52 -15.40 -12.43
CA ALA A 251 -0.13 -16.69 -12.63
C ALA A 251 -1.50 -16.74 -11.95
N ARG A 252 -2.36 -17.64 -12.43
CA ARG A 252 -3.63 -17.96 -11.75
C ARG A 252 -3.36 -18.74 -10.47
N ASN A 253 -4.23 -18.54 -9.47
CA ASN A 253 -4.22 -19.37 -8.28
C ASN A 253 -4.50 -20.83 -8.69
N PRO A 254 -3.58 -21.78 -8.43
CA PRO A 254 -3.71 -23.15 -8.91
C PRO A 254 -4.81 -23.94 -8.19
N TRP A 255 -5.26 -23.49 -7.02
CA TRP A 255 -6.32 -24.14 -6.23
C TRP A 255 -7.69 -23.50 -6.40
N ASN A 256 -7.74 -22.25 -6.89
CA ASN A 256 -8.97 -21.53 -7.12
C ASN A 256 -8.84 -20.64 -8.37
N PRO A 257 -9.15 -21.16 -9.58
CA PRO A 257 -8.99 -20.41 -10.83
C PRO A 257 -9.80 -19.11 -10.89
N SER A 258 -10.92 -19.05 -10.17
CA SER A 258 -11.79 -17.87 -10.05
C SER A 258 -11.33 -16.89 -8.99
N TRP A 259 -10.18 -17.11 -8.33
CA TRP A 259 -9.59 -16.12 -7.44
C TRP A 259 -9.06 -14.92 -8.24
N PRO A 260 -9.20 -13.68 -7.74
CA PRO A 260 -8.63 -12.50 -8.40
C PRO A 260 -7.14 -12.65 -8.70
N LEU A 261 -6.71 -12.24 -9.90
CA LEU A 261 -5.29 -12.23 -10.29
C LEU A 261 -4.47 -11.23 -9.47
N GLU A 262 -5.08 -10.10 -9.17
CA GLU A 262 -4.42 -8.96 -8.55
C GLU A 262 -5.27 -8.45 -7.39
N ILE A 263 -4.64 -8.31 -6.23
CA ILE A 263 -5.24 -7.70 -5.05
C ILE A 263 -4.36 -6.55 -4.63
N LEU A 264 -4.88 -5.32 -4.71
CA LEU A 264 -4.23 -4.14 -4.15
C LEU A 264 -4.33 -4.21 -2.63
N ASN A 265 -3.19 -4.09 -1.96
CA ASN A 265 -3.06 -3.99 -0.52
C ASN A 265 -2.46 -2.64 -0.18
N VAL A 266 -3.04 -1.99 0.82
CA VAL A 266 -2.59 -0.71 1.37
C VAL A 266 -2.40 -0.90 2.86
N TRP A 267 -1.16 -0.78 3.31
CA TRP A 267 -0.74 -0.96 4.69
C TRP A 267 -0.31 0.40 5.21
N ILE A 268 -0.90 0.81 6.34
CA ILE A 268 -0.66 2.09 7.01
C ILE A 268 -0.12 1.76 8.40
N LEU A 269 0.98 2.42 8.77
CA LEU A 269 1.67 2.25 10.03
C LEU A 269 1.61 3.54 10.83
N GLU A 270 1.23 3.42 12.10
CA GLU A 270 1.15 4.54 13.03
C GLU A 270 1.78 4.13 14.36
N GLN A 271 2.58 5.01 14.97
CA GLN A 271 3.18 4.77 16.28
C GLN A 271 2.43 5.52 17.37
N GLN A 272 2.09 4.82 18.45
CA GLN A 272 1.55 5.40 19.66
C GLN A 272 2.07 4.63 20.88
N ASP A 273 2.54 5.35 21.90
CA ASP A 273 3.01 4.79 23.18
C ASP A 273 4.05 3.67 23.05
N GLY A 274 4.95 3.79 22.08
CA GLY A 274 5.99 2.78 21.78
C GLY A 274 5.51 1.53 21.04
N LYS A 275 4.21 1.45 20.73
CA LYS A 275 3.58 0.38 19.95
C LYS A 275 3.27 0.85 18.54
N THR A 276 3.15 -0.10 17.62
CA THR A 276 2.86 0.19 16.22
C THR A 276 1.52 -0.41 15.81
N THR A 277 0.63 0.43 15.31
CA THR A 277 -0.62 0.03 14.68
C THR A 277 -0.39 -0.16 13.19
N LEU A 278 -0.70 -1.35 12.67
CA LEU A 278 -0.80 -1.65 11.25
C LEU A 278 -2.28 -1.73 10.86
N THR A 279 -2.72 -0.84 9.98
CA THR A 279 -4.03 -0.91 9.33
C THR A 279 -3.85 -1.35 7.89
N MET A 280 -4.51 -2.44 7.51
CA MET A 280 -4.49 -2.99 6.16
C MET A 280 -5.85 -2.82 5.50
N HIS A 281 -5.83 -2.37 4.24
CA HIS A 281 -6.95 -2.45 3.31
C HIS A 281 -6.57 -3.31 2.10
N GLY A 282 -7.42 -4.24 1.69
CA GLY A 282 -7.16 -5.15 0.57
C GLY A 282 -8.35 -5.24 -0.37
N VAL A 283 -8.18 -4.96 -1.66
CA VAL A 283 -9.27 -4.97 -2.64
C VAL A 283 -8.81 -5.63 -3.95
N PRO A 284 -9.61 -6.54 -4.55
CA PRO A 284 -9.34 -7.03 -5.89
C PRO A 284 -9.30 -5.88 -6.89
N ILE A 285 -8.32 -5.87 -7.78
CA ILE A 285 -8.24 -4.93 -8.90
C ILE A 285 -8.24 -5.70 -10.21
N ASN A 286 -8.71 -5.06 -11.29
CA ASN A 286 -8.83 -5.70 -12.60
C ASN A 286 -9.61 -7.03 -12.59
N ALA A 287 -10.54 -7.18 -11.63
CA ALA A 287 -11.22 -8.42 -11.36
C ALA A 287 -12.54 -8.52 -12.13
N THR A 288 -12.84 -9.70 -12.66
CA THR A 288 -14.13 -10.00 -13.28
C THR A 288 -15.24 -10.10 -12.21
N ALA A 289 -16.51 -10.01 -12.64
CA ALA A 289 -17.65 -10.19 -11.74
C ALA A 289 -17.60 -11.53 -10.98
N GLN A 290 -17.16 -12.61 -11.64
CA GLN A 290 -17.00 -13.93 -11.03
C GLN A 290 -15.87 -13.96 -9.98
N GLU A 291 -14.77 -13.26 -10.24
CA GLU A 291 -13.65 -13.17 -9.30
C GLU A 291 -14.00 -12.33 -8.07
N LEU A 292 -14.73 -11.24 -8.28
CA LEU A 292 -15.27 -10.42 -7.18
C LEU A 292 -16.22 -11.22 -6.31
N ASP A 293 -17.11 -12.03 -6.90
CA ASP A 293 -18.01 -12.89 -6.14
C ASP A 293 -17.25 -13.96 -5.35
N THR A 294 -16.28 -14.60 -5.98
CA THR A 294 -15.39 -15.58 -5.33
C THR A 294 -14.65 -14.96 -4.13
N PHE A 295 -14.08 -13.75 -4.31
CA PHE A 295 -13.40 -13.03 -3.24
C PHE A 295 -14.36 -12.68 -2.09
N ARG A 296 -15.57 -12.22 -2.42
CA ARG A 296 -16.61 -11.88 -1.44
C ARG A 296 -17.01 -13.08 -0.59
N SER A 297 -17.30 -14.23 -1.22
CA SER A 297 -17.67 -15.45 -0.51
C SER A 297 -16.52 -15.97 0.37
N ALA A 298 -15.27 -15.75 -0.03
CA ALA A 298 -14.09 -16.17 0.71
C ALA A 298 -13.59 -15.14 1.73
N ARG A 299 -14.20 -13.94 1.82
CA ARG A 299 -13.68 -12.78 2.57
C ARG A 299 -13.35 -13.11 4.03
N GLU A 300 -14.23 -13.83 4.72
CA GLU A 300 -13.98 -14.24 6.11
C GLU A 300 -12.80 -15.22 6.22
N SER A 301 -12.73 -16.21 5.32
CA SER A 301 -11.67 -17.22 5.31
C SER A 301 -10.31 -16.58 5.02
N VAL A 302 -10.26 -15.70 4.02
CA VAL A 302 -9.06 -14.95 3.63
C VAL A 302 -8.64 -14.01 4.75
N GLY A 303 -9.61 -13.34 5.39
CA GLY A 303 -9.36 -12.54 6.58
C GLY A 303 -8.75 -13.33 7.73
N LYS A 304 -9.23 -14.54 8.00
CA LYS A 304 -8.63 -15.46 8.99
C LYS A 304 -7.21 -15.87 8.59
N GLY A 305 -6.98 -16.17 7.30
CA GLY A 305 -5.66 -16.51 6.76
C GLY A 305 -4.63 -15.38 6.97
N PHE A 306 -4.98 -14.15 6.59
CA PHE A 306 -4.12 -12.98 6.78
C PHE A 306 -3.86 -12.66 8.25
N LYS A 307 -4.86 -12.82 9.13
CA LYS A 307 -4.65 -12.74 10.58
C LYS A 307 -3.57 -13.73 11.04
N GLY A 308 -3.65 -14.98 10.58
CA GLY A 308 -2.65 -16.00 10.89
C GLY A 308 -1.22 -15.66 10.40
N THR A 309 -1.09 -15.00 9.25
CA THR A 309 0.20 -14.47 8.77
C THR A 309 0.72 -13.35 9.67
N LEU A 310 -0.14 -12.44 10.13
CA LEU A 310 0.25 -11.37 11.07
C LEU A 310 0.59 -11.89 12.47
N ASP A 311 0.01 -13.01 12.91
CA ASP A 311 0.46 -13.70 14.14
C ASP A 311 1.93 -14.17 14.00
N GLY A 312 2.35 -14.54 12.78
CA GLY A 312 3.74 -14.86 12.47
C GLY A 312 4.67 -13.65 12.62
N LEU A 313 4.22 -12.48 12.15
CA LEU A 313 4.95 -11.21 12.35
C LEU A 313 5.06 -10.87 13.84
N GLU A 314 3.98 -11.01 14.61
CA GLU A 314 3.99 -10.77 16.06
C GLU A 314 5.00 -11.69 16.77
N THR A 315 5.01 -12.97 16.41
CA THR A 315 6.00 -13.93 16.94
C THR A 315 7.42 -13.50 16.59
N TYR A 316 7.70 -13.19 15.32
CA TYR A 316 9.01 -12.69 14.90
C TYR A 316 9.43 -11.42 15.64
N LEU A 317 8.52 -10.45 15.81
CA LEU A 317 8.78 -9.21 16.52
C LEU A 317 9.07 -9.47 18.00
N SER A 318 8.32 -10.34 18.66
CA SER A 318 8.64 -10.72 20.05
C SER A 318 10.03 -11.36 20.17
N GLU A 319 10.38 -12.33 19.33
CA GLU A 319 11.71 -12.98 19.37
C GLU A 319 12.86 -12.00 19.05
N SER A 320 12.65 -11.09 18.10
CA SER A 320 13.66 -10.11 17.67
C SER A 320 13.78 -8.91 18.62
N VAL A 321 12.68 -8.47 19.23
CA VAL A 321 12.68 -7.37 20.22
C VAL A 321 13.16 -7.87 21.58
N TYR A 322 12.80 -9.09 21.99
CA TYR A 322 13.30 -9.68 23.24
C TYR A 322 14.75 -10.20 23.13
N SER A 323 15.38 -10.15 21.95
CA SER A 323 16.83 -10.38 21.80
C SER A 323 17.66 -9.08 21.75
N ALA A 324 17.01 -7.91 21.75
CA ALA A 324 17.68 -6.61 21.80
C ALA A 324 17.59 -6.02 23.22
N LEU A 325 18.74 -5.79 23.85
CA LEU A 325 18.83 -5.02 25.09
C LEU A 325 18.96 -3.53 24.72
N VAL A 326 17.96 -2.72 25.07
CA VAL A 326 18.02 -1.26 24.87
C VAL A 326 18.40 -0.57 26.17
N LEU A 327 19.44 0.27 26.12
CA LEU A 327 19.90 1.07 27.25
C LEU A 327 19.83 2.56 26.89
N GLU A 328 19.09 3.33 27.67
CA GLU A 328 19.01 4.79 27.51
C GLU A 328 19.61 5.52 28.71
N ARG A 329 20.43 6.55 28.44
CA ARG A 329 21.01 7.40 29.48
C ARG A 329 21.23 8.82 28.98
N VAL A 330 21.01 9.81 29.86
CA VAL A 330 21.33 11.20 29.60
C VAL A 330 22.67 11.56 30.24
N PHE A 331 23.58 12.12 29.45
CA PHE A 331 24.89 12.61 29.86
C PHE A 331 24.89 14.14 29.84
N ASP A 332 25.38 14.74 30.92
CA ASP A 332 25.58 16.18 31.04
C ASP A 332 26.87 16.60 30.31
N ALA A 333 26.88 16.41 28.99
CA ALA A 333 28.00 16.68 28.10
C ALA A 333 27.48 16.93 26.67
N PRO A 334 28.20 17.72 25.85
CA PRO A 334 27.87 17.92 24.44
C PRO A 334 27.90 16.62 23.64
N ARG A 335 27.05 16.54 22.61
CA ARG A 335 26.90 15.36 21.75
C ARG A 335 28.22 14.92 21.11
N SER A 336 29.04 15.86 20.65
CA SER A 336 30.35 15.59 20.07
C SER A 336 31.30 14.90 21.06
N LEU A 337 31.31 15.32 22.32
CA LEU A 337 32.19 14.73 23.34
C LEU A 337 31.75 13.32 23.71
N VAL A 338 30.43 13.09 23.83
CA VAL A 338 29.93 11.73 24.09
C VAL A 338 30.22 10.83 22.90
N PHE A 339 30.05 11.29 21.66
CA PHE A 339 30.43 10.54 20.48
C PHE A 339 31.94 10.24 20.43
N GLU A 340 32.78 11.23 20.69
CA GLU A 340 34.24 11.10 20.73
C GLU A 340 34.69 10.06 21.78
N ALA A 341 33.97 9.93 22.90
CA ALA A 341 34.25 8.91 23.90
C ALA A 341 34.11 7.46 23.38
N TRP A 342 33.36 7.25 22.28
CA TRP A 342 33.17 5.95 21.62
C TRP A 342 34.07 5.74 20.40
N THR A 343 34.71 6.78 19.88
CA THR A 343 35.52 6.69 18.65
C THR A 343 37.00 6.96 18.88
N SER A 344 37.36 7.65 19.98
CA SER A 344 38.74 7.87 20.39
C SER A 344 39.26 6.67 21.20
N PRO A 345 40.36 6.01 20.76
CA PRO A 345 40.97 4.92 21.52
C PRO A 345 41.36 5.33 22.94
N GLU A 346 41.84 6.57 23.12
CA GLU A 346 42.26 7.08 24.43
C GLU A 346 41.07 7.22 25.38
N HIS A 347 39.93 7.69 24.88
CA HIS A 347 38.73 7.83 25.72
C HIS A 347 38.08 6.48 26.00
N MET A 348 37.90 5.64 24.98
CA MET A 348 37.28 4.32 25.12
C MET A 348 38.03 3.45 26.15
N ALA A 349 39.35 3.47 26.13
CA ALA A 349 40.19 2.71 27.05
C ALA A 349 39.92 3.01 28.54
N ARG A 350 39.33 4.17 28.87
CA ARG A 350 39.10 4.61 30.26
C ARG A 350 37.77 4.16 30.85
N TRP A 351 36.83 3.65 30.05
CA TRP A 351 35.46 3.38 30.54
C TRP A 351 34.80 2.11 29.98
N TRP A 352 35.30 1.52 28.89
CA TRP A 352 34.69 0.37 28.22
C TRP A 352 34.52 -0.86 29.13
N GLU A 353 35.39 -1.02 30.11
CA GLU A 353 35.51 -2.22 30.91
C GLU A 353 34.63 -2.23 32.17
N PRO A 354 34.21 -3.42 32.65
CA PRO A 354 33.61 -3.56 33.96
C PRO A 354 34.55 -3.10 35.06
N LYS A 355 33.98 -2.58 36.15
CA LYS A 355 34.74 -2.14 37.32
C LYS A 355 35.71 -3.23 37.81
N GLY A 356 37.00 -2.89 37.90
CA GLY A 356 38.08 -3.78 38.34
C GLY A 356 38.91 -4.40 37.21
N TYR A 357 38.54 -4.15 35.95
CA TYR A 357 39.35 -4.44 34.78
C TYR A 357 40.14 -3.20 34.35
N THR A 358 41.07 -3.37 33.42
CA THR A 358 41.77 -2.29 32.71
C THR A 358 41.84 -2.61 31.21
N ASN A 359 41.97 -1.59 30.35
CA ASN A 359 42.14 -1.77 28.90
C ASN A 359 43.56 -1.35 28.44
N PRO A 360 44.60 -2.17 28.66
CA PRO A 360 45.96 -1.79 28.26
C PRO A 360 46.16 -1.65 26.75
N ILE A 361 45.33 -2.32 25.93
CA ILE A 361 45.31 -2.16 24.48
C ILE A 361 43.89 -1.81 24.07
N CYS A 362 43.74 -0.67 23.43
CA CYS A 362 42.50 -0.21 22.82
C CYS A 362 42.87 0.44 21.49
N GLU A 363 42.53 -0.22 20.39
CA GLU A 363 42.78 0.24 19.03
C GLU A 363 41.43 0.33 18.31
N LEU A 364 41.12 1.51 17.78
CA LEU A 364 39.89 1.79 17.05
C LEU A 364 40.24 2.46 15.72
N ASP A 365 39.88 1.82 14.61
CA ASP A 365 39.85 2.44 13.29
C ASP A 365 38.43 2.96 13.04
N ALA A 366 38.13 4.15 13.56
CA ALA A 366 36.77 4.72 13.57
C ALA A 366 36.35 5.24 12.18
N ARG A 367 36.13 4.31 11.25
CA ARG A 367 35.52 4.53 9.93
C ARG A 367 34.69 3.29 9.54
N PRO A 368 33.72 3.39 8.61
CA PRO A 368 33.04 2.21 8.09
C PRO A 368 34.02 1.16 7.55
N GLY A 369 33.88 -0.07 8.04
CA GLY A 369 34.77 -1.21 7.78
C GLY A 369 36.02 -1.27 8.66
N GLY A 370 36.28 -0.28 9.51
CA GLY A 370 37.44 -0.24 10.40
C GLY A 370 37.30 -1.17 11.61
N ALA A 371 38.43 -1.68 12.08
CA ALA A 371 38.49 -2.69 13.14
C ALA A 371 38.43 -2.07 14.54
N ILE A 372 37.88 -2.85 15.47
CA ILE A 372 37.92 -2.62 16.92
C ILE A 372 38.76 -3.74 17.53
N LEU A 373 39.72 -3.39 18.37
CA LEU A 373 40.50 -4.34 19.18
C LEU A 373 40.69 -3.78 20.59
N ILE A 374 40.15 -4.48 21.58
CA ILE A 374 40.28 -4.09 22.99
C ILE A 374 40.72 -5.30 23.80
N HIS A 375 41.83 -5.18 24.52
CA HIS A 375 42.29 -6.17 25.48
C HIS A 375 41.86 -5.73 26.86
N MET A 376 41.00 -6.50 27.49
CA MET A 376 40.51 -6.25 28.84
C MET A 376 41.25 -7.17 29.82
N THR A 377 42.03 -6.60 30.73
CA THR A 377 42.80 -7.35 31.73
C THR A 377 42.10 -7.30 33.08
N GLY A 378 41.75 -8.47 33.61
CA GLY A 378 41.11 -8.65 34.91
C GLY A 378 42.09 -8.63 36.08
N PRO A 379 41.58 -8.54 37.32
CA PRO A 379 42.41 -8.46 38.53
C PRO A 379 43.18 -9.76 38.83
N ASP A 380 42.77 -10.88 38.24
CA ASP A 380 43.45 -12.18 38.29
C ASP A 380 44.52 -12.33 37.17
N GLY A 381 44.74 -11.28 36.37
CA GLY A 381 45.68 -11.27 35.25
C GLY A 381 45.13 -11.91 33.97
N ARG A 382 43.88 -12.38 33.94
CA ARG A 382 43.28 -12.92 32.71
C ARG A 382 43.01 -11.80 31.71
N VAL A 383 43.31 -12.07 30.44
CA VAL A 383 43.07 -11.14 29.34
C VAL A 383 41.89 -11.65 28.50
N ILE A 384 40.90 -10.80 28.29
CA ILE A 384 39.77 -11.01 27.40
C ILE A 384 39.95 -10.09 26.20
N ILE A 385 39.96 -10.66 25.00
CA ILE A 385 40.10 -9.89 23.77
C ILE A 385 38.70 -9.69 23.18
N ASN A 386 38.33 -8.42 22.98
CA ASN A 386 37.12 -8.02 22.28
C ASN A 386 37.52 -7.47 20.91
N LYS A 387 37.00 -8.07 19.85
CA LYS A 387 37.22 -7.63 18.46
C LYS A 387 35.92 -7.10 17.90
N GLY A 388 35.98 -6.31 16.84
CA GLY A 388 34.79 -5.78 16.21
C GLY A 388 35.05 -5.09 14.89
N ILE A 389 33.96 -4.68 14.22
CA ILE A 389 34.02 -3.87 13.00
C ILE A 389 33.00 -2.75 13.10
N PHE A 390 33.42 -1.51 12.87
CA PHE A 390 32.50 -0.40 12.64
C PHE A 390 31.77 -0.60 11.32
N LYS A 391 30.45 -0.73 11.35
CA LYS A 391 29.60 -0.89 10.16
C LYS A 391 29.16 0.47 9.60
N GLU A 392 28.83 1.39 10.49
CA GLU A 392 28.31 2.72 10.15
C GLU A 392 28.83 3.74 11.17
N ILE A 393 29.24 4.92 10.70
CA ILE A 393 29.65 6.05 11.54
C ILE A 393 29.06 7.31 10.93
N VAL A 394 28.21 8.01 11.68
CA VAL A 394 27.67 9.33 11.33
C VAL A 394 27.98 10.25 12.50
N GLU A 395 29.04 11.04 12.37
CA GLU A 395 29.47 11.94 13.43
C GLU A 395 28.56 13.19 13.53
N PRO A 396 28.11 13.61 14.73
CA PRO A 396 28.24 12.98 16.05
C PRO A 396 26.95 12.24 16.48
N GLU A 397 26.20 11.67 15.54
CA GLU A 397 24.80 11.26 15.73
C GLU A 397 24.61 9.76 15.95
N ARG A 398 25.44 8.92 15.32
CA ARG A 398 25.18 7.48 15.25
C ARG A 398 26.44 6.64 15.04
N LEU A 399 26.50 5.50 15.72
CA LEU A 399 27.49 4.45 15.51
C LEU A 399 26.79 3.09 15.39
N VAL A 400 27.22 2.28 14.43
CA VAL A 400 26.84 0.86 14.35
C VAL A 400 28.11 0.05 14.27
N PHE A 401 28.28 -0.92 15.17
CA PHE A 401 29.47 -1.77 15.17
C PHE A 401 29.18 -3.14 15.77
N THR A 402 29.97 -4.12 15.36
CA THR A 402 29.93 -5.46 15.94
C THR A 402 30.94 -5.60 17.06
N THR A 403 30.61 -6.38 18.07
CA THR A 403 31.57 -6.86 19.08
C THR A 403 31.51 -8.38 19.15
N TYR A 404 32.68 -8.99 19.09
CA TYR A 404 32.88 -10.42 19.23
C TYR A 404 33.32 -10.72 20.66
N ALA A 405 32.51 -11.48 21.38
CA ALA A 405 32.85 -11.96 22.71
C ALA A 405 33.15 -13.46 22.64
N PHE A 406 34.30 -13.86 23.20
CA PHE A 406 34.78 -15.24 23.34
C PHE A 406 35.13 -15.92 22.01
N GLU A 407 36.39 -16.34 21.86
CA GLU A 407 36.82 -17.22 20.78
C GLU A 407 36.70 -18.69 21.22
N ASP A 408 36.36 -19.59 20.30
CA ASP A 408 36.57 -21.03 20.52
C ASP A 408 38.07 -21.39 20.41
N GLU A 409 38.43 -22.64 20.70
CA GLU A 409 39.83 -23.12 20.62
C GLU A 409 40.45 -22.98 19.20
N ALA A 410 39.63 -22.73 18.17
CA ALA A 410 40.05 -22.50 16.79
C ALA A 410 40.07 -21.01 16.39
N GLY A 411 39.78 -20.09 17.30
CA GLY A 411 39.79 -18.64 17.06
C GLY A 411 38.50 -18.08 16.46
N ASN A 412 37.41 -18.85 16.39
CA ASN A 412 36.13 -18.37 15.86
C ASN A 412 35.31 -17.65 16.94
N PRO A 413 34.64 -16.52 16.62
CA PRO A 413 33.80 -15.83 17.58
C PRO A 413 32.57 -16.68 17.96
N ARG A 414 32.37 -16.92 19.25
CA ARG A 414 31.21 -17.66 19.78
C ARG A 414 29.96 -16.80 19.96
N LEU A 415 30.13 -15.49 20.08
CA LEU A 415 29.03 -14.54 20.18
C LEU A 415 29.39 -13.26 19.43
N GLU A 416 28.61 -12.93 18.39
CA GLU A 416 28.65 -11.64 17.71
C GLU A 416 27.44 -10.81 18.15
N ILE A 417 27.68 -9.59 18.60
CA ILE A 417 26.66 -8.64 19.02
C ILE A 417 26.72 -7.44 18.08
N LEU A 418 25.58 -7.05 17.50
CA LEU A 418 25.45 -5.81 16.74
C LEU A 418 24.96 -4.70 17.67
N ASN A 419 25.79 -3.69 17.88
CA ASN A 419 25.50 -2.53 18.73
C ASN A 419 25.10 -1.35 17.85
N THR A 420 24.04 -0.63 18.24
CA THR A 420 23.61 0.61 17.58
C THR A 420 23.51 1.72 18.61
N VAL A 421 24.40 2.70 18.54
CA VAL A 421 24.42 3.84 19.46
C VAL A 421 23.87 5.06 18.74
N ILE A 422 22.83 5.69 19.30
CA ILE A 422 22.25 6.94 18.82
C ILE A 422 22.50 8.02 19.87
N PHE A 423 23.02 9.16 19.42
CA PHE A 423 23.29 10.33 20.24
C PHE A 423 22.35 11.46 19.81
N ALA A 424 21.40 11.80 20.67
CA ALA A 424 20.44 12.88 20.44
C ALA A 424 20.72 14.05 21.39
N GLU A 425 20.66 15.28 20.88
CA GLU A 425 20.72 16.47 21.73
C GLU A 425 19.42 16.64 22.52
N GLN A 426 19.54 16.93 23.82
CA GLN A 426 18.42 17.19 24.71
C GLN A 426 18.82 18.31 25.69
N GLU A 427 18.34 19.53 25.46
CA GLU A 427 18.52 20.68 26.37
C GLU A 427 20.00 20.96 26.73
N GLY A 428 20.90 20.91 25.74
CA GLY A 428 22.35 21.09 25.95
C GLY A 428 23.07 19.86 26.54
N LYS A 429 22.34 18.76 26.77
CA LYS A 429 22.84 17.45 27.19
C LYS A 429 22.74 16.46 26.03
N THR A 430 23.26 15.26 26.23
CA THR A 430 23.17 14.17 25.24
C THR A 430 22.35 13.01 25.79
N ARG A 431 21.25 12.68 25.13
CA ARG A 431 20.56 11.40 25.32
C ARG A 431 21.23 10.35 24.43
N LEU A 432 21.82 9.35 25.05
CA LEU A 432 22.38 8.17 24.39
C LEU A 432 21.39 7.03 24.48
N ARG A 433 21.16 6.35 23.36
CA ARG A 433 20.43 5.07 23.27
C ARG A 433 21.35 4.03 22.63
N LEU A 434 21.63 2.94 23.32
CA LEU A 434 22.38 1.76 22.87
C LEU A 434 21.44 0.59 22.63
#